data_AF-A0A2N5YIP5-F1
#
_entry.id   AF-A0A2N5YIP5-F1
#
_cell.length_a   1.000
_cell.length_b   1.000
_cell.length_c   1.000
_cell.angle_alpha   90.00
_cell.angle_beta   90.00
_cell.angle_gamma   90.00
#
_symmetry.space_group_name_H-M   'P 1'
#
loop_
_entity.id
_entity.type
_entity.pdbx_description
1 polymer ?
#
loop_
_entity_poly.entity_id
_entity_poly.type
_entity_poly.pdbx_seq_one_letter_code
_entity_poly.pdbx_strand_id
1 'polypeptide(L)' 'MESLFSWLTNNYIEVFGTISGLIFLYLEIKESVWLWPLGIITSATYIYVFFVSKFYADMGLQVYYVVISIYG' A
#
# COMPACT_ATOMS: atom_id res chain seq x y z
N MET A 1 -9.05 -25.25 -6.40
CA MET A 1 -7.71 -24.67 -6.12
C MET A 1 -7.28 -23.67 -7.20
N GLU A 2 -7.72 -23.84 -8.46
CA GLU A 2 -7.43 -22.87 -9.53
C GLU A 2 -7.99 -21.45 -9.32
N SER A 3 -9.11 -21.31 -8.60
CA SER A 3 -9.75 -20.00 -8.39
C SER A 3 -8.90 -19.01 -7.59
N LEU A 4 -8.21 -19.50 -6.56
CA LEU A 4 -7.43 -18.65 -5.64
C LEU A 4 -6.14 -18.17 -6.31
N PHE A 5 -5.45 -19.08 -7.00
CA PHE A 5 -4.24 -18.74 -7.76
C PHE A 5 -4.54 -17.75 -8.90
N SER A 6 -5.66 -17.94 -9.61
CA SER A 6 -6.12 -17.00 -10.64
C SER A 6 -6.42 -15.62 -10.05
N TRP A 7 -7.13 -15.55 -8.92
CA TRP A 7 -7.43 -14.28 -8.27
C TRP A 7 -6.17 -13.54 -7.81
N LEU A 8 -5.20 -14.23 -7.19
CA LEU A 8 -3.92 -13.64 -6.76
C LEU A 8 -3.13 -13.08 -7.94
N THR A 9 -3.12 -13.80 -9.06
CA THR A 9 -2.40 -13.39 -10.27
C THR A 9 -3.07 -12.17 -10.92
N ASN A 10 -4.40 -12.10 -10.91
CA ASN A 10 -5.14 -10.96 -11.47
C ASN A 10 -5.05 -9.71 -10.57
N ASN A 11 -4.92 -9.88 -9.25
CA ASN A 11 -4.88 -8.78 -8.28
C ASN A 11 -3.48 -8.64 -7.64
N TYR A 12 -2.43 -8.93 -8.41
CA TYR A 12 -1.05 -8.93 -7.91
C TYR A 12 -0.62 -7.60 -7.28
N ILE A 13 -1.17 -6.47 -7.74
CA ILE A 13 -0.89 -5.14 -7.19
C ILE A 13 -1.52 -4.96 -5.81
N GLU A 14 -2.75 -5.46 -5.60
CA GLU A 14 -3.41 -5.43 -4.30
C GLU A 14 -2.70 -6.34 -3.30
N VAL A 15 -2.25 -7.51 -3.76
CA VAL A 15 -1.45 -8.43 -2.96
C VAL A 15 -0.12 -7.78 -2.57
N PHE A 16 0.57 -7.13 -3.51
CA PHE A 16 1.79 -6.38 -3.23
C PHE A 16 1.55 -5.24 -2.22
N GLY A 17 0.49 -4.45 -2.43
CA GLY A 17 0.08 -3.38 -1.51
C GLY A 17 -0.16 -3.93 -0.10
N THR A 18 -0.87 -5.04 0.02
CA THR A 18 -1.16 -5.69 1.29
C THR A 18 0.11 -6.18 1.99
N ILE A 19 1.01 -6.85 1.28
CA ILE A 19 2.29 -7.32 1.84
C ILE A 19 3.14 -6.13 2.29
N SER A 20 3.23 -5.09 1.48
CA SER A 20 3.98 -3.87 1.83
C SER A 20 3.40 -3.19 3.08
N GLY A 21 2.07 -3.14 3.21
CA GLY A 21 1.39 -2.61 4.39
C GLY A 21 1.62 -3.44 5.66
N LEU A 22 1.68 -4.77 5.55
CA LEU A 22 2.04 -5.62 6.68
C LEU A 22 3.50 -5.41 7.13
N ILE A 23 4.42 -5.25 6.17
CA ILE A 23 5.81 -4.91 6.47
C ILE A 23 5.90 -3.52 7.11
N PHE A 24 5.14 -2.55 6.62
CA PHE A 24 5.05 -1.21 7.20
C PHE A 24 4.63 -1.27 8.66
N LEU A 25 3.53 -1.96 9.00
CA LEU A 25 3.07 -2.13 10.39
C LEU A 25 4.13 -2.80 11.27
N TYR A 26 4.85 -3.78 10.73
CA TYR A 26 5.94 -4.42 11.45
C TYR A 26 7.11 -3.45 11.74
N LEU A 27 7.48 -2.62 10.77
CA LEU A 27 8.52 -1.60 10.95
C LEU A 27 8.08 -0.48 11.89
N GLU A 28 6.79 -0.16 11.92
CA GLU A 28 6.18 0.79 12.86
C GLU A 28 6.36 0.32 14.30
N ILE A 29 6.06 -0.95 14.59
CA ILE A 29 6.29 -1.55 15.91
C ILE A 29 7.79 -1.58 16.27
N LYS A 30 8.67 -1.64 15.26
CA LYS A 30 10.13 -1.68 15.43
C LYS A 30 10.79 -0.30 15.47
N GLU A 31 10.02 0.79 15.33
CA GLU A 31 10.54 2.17 15.28
C GLU A 31 11.70 2.33 14.26
N SER A 32 11.61 1.63 13.13
CA SER A 32 12.68 1.61 12.13
C SER A 32 12.56 2.77 11.14
N VAL A 33 13.67 3.41 10.80
CA VAL A 33 13.72 4.49 9.78
C VAL A 33 13.25 3.99 8.40
N TRP A 34 13.32 2.68 8.14
CA TRP A 34 12.80 2.07 6.92
C TRP A 34 11.27 2.16 6.79
N LEU A 35 10.56 2.54 7.85
CA LEU A 35 9.13 2.84 7.82
C LEU A 35 8.80 3.91 6.78
N TRP A 36 9.61 4.97 6.68
CA TRP A 36 9.28 6.13 5.83
C TRP A 36 9.30 5.79 4.33
N PRO A 37 10.38 5.18 3.78
CA PRO A 37 10.36 4.74 2.39
C PRO A 37 9.27 3.70 2.09
N LEU A 38 8.99 2.79 3.02
CA LEU A 38 7.93 1.80 2.85
C LEU A 38 6.55 2.43 2.86
N GLY A 39 6.30 3.43 3.72
CA GLY A 39 5.05 4.19 3.74
C GLY A 39 4.76 4.83 2.38
N ILE A 40 5.78 5.42 1.75
CA ILE A 40 5.66 5.98 0.39
C ILE A 40 5.29 4.89 -0.62
N ILE A 41 5.99 3.74 -0.60
CA ILE A 41 5.73 2.63 -1.54
C ILE A 41 4.32 2.07 -1.37
N THR A 42 3.91 1.81 -0.13
CA THR A 42 2.59 1.27 0.20
C THR A 42 1.50 2.23 -0.21
N SER A 43 1.58 3.51 0.18
CA SER A 43 0.57 4.50 -0.17
C SER A 43 0.52 4.78 -1.68
N ALA A 44 1.65 4.85 -2.37
CA ALA A 44 1.68 5.00 -3.83
C ALA A 44 1.00 3.81 -4.54
N THR A 45 1.18 2.60 -4.03
CA THR A 45 0.50 1.41 -4.56
C THR A 45 -1.01 1.53 -4.38
N TYR A 46 -1.47 1.93 -3.19
CA TYR A 46 -2.91 2.09 -2.94
C TYR A 46 -3.55 3.25 -3.68
N ILE A 47 -2.80 4.33 -4.01
CA ILE A 47 -3.28 5.36 -4.94
C ILE A 47 -3.68 4.72 -6.27
N TYR A 48 -2.82 3.87 -6.85
CA TYR A 48 -3.11 3.21 -8.12
C TYR A 48 -4.33 2.27 -8.01
N VAL A 49 -4.38 1.44 -6.96
CA VAL A 49 -5.51 0.52 -6.72
C VAL A 49 -6.83 1.30 -6.64
N PHE A 50 -6.89 2.34 -5.81
CA PHE A 50 -8.12 3.12 -5.64
C PHE A 50 -8.48 3.97 -6.86
N PHE A 51 -7.49 4.39 -7.65
CA PHE A 51 -7.75 5.05 -8.91
C PHE A 51 -8.49 4.12 -9.90
N VAL A 52 -8.03 2.88 -10.03
CA VAL A 52 -8.67 1.86 -10.89
C VAL A 52 -10.04 1.49 -10.37
N SER A 53 -10.20 1.33 -9.05
CA SER A 53 -11.48 1.04 -8.40
C SER A 53 -12.44 2.24 -8.34
N LYS A 54 -12.02 3.42 -8.82
CA LYS A 54 -12.77 4.70 -8.79
C LYS A 54 -13.18 5.14 -7.37
N PHE A 55 -12.40 4.75 -6.36
CA PHE A 55 -12.67 5.07 -4.97
C PHE A 55 -11.85 6.27 -4.51
N TYR A 56 -12.21 7.45 -5.02
CA TYR A 56 -11.38 8.65 -4.93
C TYR A 56 -11.23 9.21 -3.50
N ALA A 57 -12.18 8.95 -2.61
CA ALA A 57 -12.10 9.40 -1.21
C ALA A 57 -10.88 8.77 -0.51
N ASP A 58 -10.75 7.44 -0.58
CA ASP A 58 -9.61 6.73 0.00
C ASP A 58 -8.32 6.95 -0.79
N MET A 59 -8.42 7.15 -2.11
CA MET A 59 -7.26 7.55 -2.92
C MET A 59 -6.64 8.86 -2.41
N GLY A 60 -7.46 9.87 -2.09
CA GLY A 60 -7.00 11.14 -1.55
C GLY A 60 -6.29 11.00 -0.21
N LEU A 61 -6.78 10.10 0.65
CA LEU A 61 -6.13 9.77 1.92
C LEU A 61 -4.74 9.16 1.70
N GLN A 62 -4.58 8.29 0.69
CA GLN A 62 -3.27 7.72 0.36
C GLN A 62 -2.29 8.78 -0.18
N VAL A 63 -2.76 9.77 -0.94
CA VAL A 63 -1.93 10.92 -1.35
C VAL A 63 -1.42 11.68 -0.13
N TYR A 64 -2.29 11.92 0.85
CA TYR A 64 -1.89 12.57 2.11
C TYR A 64 -0.79 11.76 2.83
N TYR A 65 -0.91 10.44 2.90
CA TYR A 65 0.10 9.59 3.53
C TYR A 65 1.45 9.65 2.81
N VAL A 66 1.49 9.68 1.48
CA VAL A 66 2.75 9.90 0.75
C VAL A 66 3.43 11.20 1.17
N VAL A 67 2.68 12.29 1.30
CA VAL A 67 3.22 13.60 1.71
C VAL A 67 3.77 13.54 3.13
N ILE A 68 3.03 12.96 4.07
CA ILE A 68 3.47 12.83 5.46
C ILE A 68 4.69 11.91 5.57
N SER A 69 4.76 10.83 4.81
CA SER A 69 5.91 9.93 4.79
C SER A 69 7.18 10.55 4.19
N ILE A 70 7.08 11.67 3.47
CA ILE A 70 8.25 12.46 3.05
C ILE A 70 8.72 13.40 4.17
N TYR A 71 7.78 13.88 5.01
CA TYR A 71 8.10 14.79 6.10
C TYR A 71 8.72 14.08 7.31
N GLY A 72 8.18 12.91 7.67
CA GLY A 72 8.64 12.14 8.83
C GLY A 72 9.98 11.45 8.61
#